data_AF-A0AAV6Q4C8-F1
#
_entry.id   AF-A0AAV6Q4C8-F1
#
_cell.length_a   1.000
_cell.length_b   1.000
_cell.length_c   1.000
_cell.angle_alpha   90.00
_cell.angle_beta   90.00
_cell.angle_gamma   90.00
#
_symmetry.space_group_name_H-M   'P 1'
#
loop_
_entity.id
_entity.type
_entity.pdbx_description
1 polymer ?
#
loop_
_entity_poly.entity_id
_entity_poly.type
_entity_poly.pdbx_seq_one_letter_code
_entity_poly.pdbx_strand_id
1 'polypeptide(L)'
;MGSRGHYRYHWQSHNVKHSGVDDMVLLSKINEDAIVDNLKKRYMDDYIFTYIGPVLISVNPFKQMPYFGEKEIEMYQGAAQYENPPHIYALADNMYRNMMIDRENQCVIISGESGAGKTVAAKYIMGYISRVSGGGARVQHVKDIILQSNPLLEAFGNAKTVRNNNSSRFVRLYFLCFCE
;
A
#
# COMPACT_ATOMS: atom_id res chain seq x y z
N MET A 1 -3.14 -0.35 53.21
CA MET A 1 -3.36 -1.64 52.51
C MET A 1 -3.78 -1.35 51.09
N GLY A 2 -3.03 -1.87 50.11
CA GLY A 2 -3.00 -1.39 48.74
C GLY A 2 -4.19 -1.77 47.88
N SER A 3 -4.71 -0.80 47.14
CA SER A 3 -5.67 -0.99 46.06
C SER A 3 -4.95 -1.60 44.86
N ARG A 4 -5.13 -2.91 44.64
CA ARG A 4 -4.62 -3.60 43.46
C ARG A 4 -5.40 -3.12 42.24
N GLY A 5 -4.74 -2.33 41.38
CA GLY A 5 -5.23 -2.01 40.05
C GLY A 5 -5.41 -3.29 39.25
N HIS A 6 -6.64 -3.55 38.82
CA HIS A 6 -6.91 -4.59 37.82
C HIS A 6 -6.35 -4.10 36.48
N TYR A 7 -5.17 -4.59 36.10
CA TYR A 7 -4.68 -4.48 34.73
C TYR A 7 -5.58 -5.32 33.83
N ARG A 8 -6.51 -4.64 33.15
CA ARG A 8 -7.38 -5.24 32.14
C ARG A 8 -6.55 -5.36 30.85
N TYR A 9 -6.07 -6.57 30.56
CA TYR A 9 -5.42 -6.88 29.28
C TYR A 9 -6.37 -6.50 28.13
N HIS A 10 -5.97 -5.52 27.33
CA HIS A 10 -6.79 -4.85 26.31
C HIS A 10 -6.78 -5.66 25.00
N TRP A 11 -7.25 -6.92 25.03
CA TRP A 11 -7.41 -7.77 23.83
C TRP A 11 -8.83 -8.28 23.63
N GLN A 12 -9.81 -7.75 24.37
CA GLN A 12 -11.22 -7.96 24.04
C GLN A 12 -11.62 -6.91 23.00
N SER A 13 -11.43 -7.29 21.73
CA SER A 13 -11.89 -6.57 20.55
C SER A 13 -13.41 -6.37 20.63
N HIS A 14 -13.83 -5.22 21.15
CA HIS A 14 -15.21 -4.79 21.09
C HIS A 14 -15.59 -4.52 19.62
N ASN A 15 -16.47 -5.35 19.05
CA ASN A 15 -17.21 -5.11 17.80
C ASN A 15 -16.38 -4.68 16.57
N VAL A 16 -15.27 -5.38 16.28
CA VAL A 16 -14.70 -5.29 14.93
C VAL A 16 -15.56 -6.16 14.03
N LYS A 17 -16.30 -5.56 13.09
CA LYS A 17 -16.86 -6.33 11.96
C LYS A 17 -15.70 -7.10 11.34
N HIS A 18 -15.68 -8.42 11.47
CA HIS A 18 -14.62 -9.24 10.91
C HIS A 18 -14.89 -9.43 9.41
N SER A 19 -14.56 -8.40 8.65
CA SER A 19 -14.72 -8.35 7.19
C SER A 19 -13.64 -9.21 6.54
N GLY A 20 -13.85 -10.52 6.50
CA GLY A 20 -12.89 -11.48 5.95
C GLY A 20 -11.57 -11.54 6.73
N VAL A 21 -10.58 -12.21 6.15
CA VAL A 21 -9.21 -12.32 6.69
C VAL A 21 -8.29 -11.30 6.03
N ASP A 22 -7.41 -10.70 6.83
CA ASP A 22 -6.41 -9.73 6.37
C ASP A 22 -5.27 -10.39 5.57
N ASP A 23 -4.90 -11.62 5.92
CA ASP A 23 -3.96 -12.46 5.17
C ASP A 23 -4.66 -13.75 4.72
N MET A 24 -4.70 -13.96 3.41
CA MET A 24 -5.37 -15.13 2.83
C MET A 24 -4.60 -16.44 3.04
N VAL A 25 -3.36 -16.41 3.52
CA VAL A 25 -2.67 -17.61 4.03
C VAL A 25 -3.41 -18.22 5.22
N LEU A 26 -4.21 -17.42 5.94
CA LEU A 26 -5.02 -17.86 7.08
C LEU A 26 -6.38 -18.47 6.67
N LEU A 27 -6.69 -18.55 5.37
CA LEU A 27 -7.94 -19.18 4.91
C LEU A 27 -7.93 -20.68 5.23
N SER A 28 -9.04 -21.19 5.76
CA SER A 28 -9.20 -22.61 6.06
C SER A 28 -9.19 -23.50 4.82
N LYS A 29 -9.59 -22.95 3.67
CA LYS A 29 -9.60 -23.61 2.36
C LYS A 29 -8.95 -22.68 1.35
N ILE A 30 -7.89 -23.15 0.69
CA ILE A 30 -7.21 -22.42 -0.37
C ILE A 30 -7.79 -22.89 -1.70
N ASN A 31 -8.87 -22.25 -2.13
CA ASN A 31 -9.44 -22.41 -3.47
C ASN A 31 -9.82 -21.04 -4.05
N GLU A 32 -10.02 -20.97 -5.36
CA GLU A 32 -10.34 -19.72 -6.06
C GLU A 32 -11.61 -19.07 -5.50
N ASP A 33 -12.65 -19.86 -5.22
CA ASP A 33 -13.91 -19.37 -4.66
C ASP A 33 -13.72 -18.69 -3.29
N ALA A 34 -12.94 -19.29 -2.37
CA ALA A 34 -12.71 -18.71 -1.05
C ALA A 34 -11.88 -17.42 -1.13
N ILE A 35 -10.91 -17.34 -2.04
CA ILE A 35 -10.12 -16.13 -2.29
C ILE A 35 -11.03 -15.02 -2.80
N VAL A 36 -11.85 -15.30 -3.82
CA VAL A 36 -12.79 -14.34 -4.40
C VAL A 36 -13.82 -13.89 -3.36
N ASP A 37 -14.36 -14.82 -2.57
CA ASP A 37 -15.31 -14.51 -1.51
C ASP A 37 -14.69 -13.62 -0.42
N ASN A 38 -13.44 -13.87 -0.04
CA ASN A 38 -12.74 -13.02 0.92
C ASN A 38 -12.53 -11.61 0.39
N LEU A 39 -12.01 -11.48 -0.83
CA LEU A 39 -11.80 -10.19 -1.49
C LEU A 39 -13.11 -9.43 -1.65
N LYS A 40 -14.20 -10.11 -2.03
CA LYS A 40 -15.53 -9.52 -2.18
C LYS A 40 -16.07 -8.98 -0.86
N LYS A 41 -15.98 -9.76 0.23
CA LYS A 41 -16.43 -9.33 1.57
C LYS A 41 -15.66 -8.08 2.02
N ARG A 42 -14.33 -8.11 1.90
CA ARG A 42 -13.45 -6.97 2.23
C ARG A 42 -13.77 -5.73 1.42
N TYR A 43 -13.93 -5.90 0.11
CA TYR A 43 -14.26 -4.82 -0.81
C TYR A 43 -15.62 -4.17 -0.47
N MET A 44 -16.63 -4.97 -0.10
CA MET A 44 -17.94 -4.47 0.32
C MET A 44 -17.89 -3.64 1.59
N ASP A 45 -16.92 -3.90 2.47
CA ASP A 45 -16.66 -3.15 3.68
C ASP A 45 -15.55 -2.09 3.49
N ASP A 46 -15.26 -1.70 2.25
CA ASP A 46 -14.31 -0.64 1.89
C ASP A 46 -12.83 -0.94 2.22
N TYR A 47 -12.49 -2.22 2.47
CA TYR A 47 -11.12 -2.70 2.60
C TYR A 47 -10.58 -3.18 1.24
N ILE A 48 -9.76 -2.34 0.62
CA ILE A 48 -9.21 -2.61 -0.72
C ILE A 48 -7.91 -3.42 -0.72
N PHE A 49 -7.25 -3.49 0.43
CA PHE A 49 -5.94 -4.12 0.59
C PHE A 49 -6.06 -5.42 1.38
N THR A 50 -5.40 -6.47 0.89
CA THR A 50 -5.39 -7.80 1.53
C THR A 50 -4.05 -8.47 1.26
N TYR A 51 -3.46 -9.13 2.24
CA TYR A 51 -2.23 -9.90 2.07
C TYR A 51 -2.51 -11.30 1.51
N ILE A 52 -1.52 -11.82 0.80
CA ILE A 52 -1.34 -13.25 0.54
C ILE A 52 0.14 -13.58 0.80
N GLY A 53 0.45 -13.80 2.08
CA GLY A 53 1.83 -13.91 2.54
C GLY A 53 2.64 -12.64 2.20
N PRO A 54 3.75 -12.74 1.42
CA PRO A 54 4.59 -11.58 1.12
C PRO A 54 3.99 -10.62 0.08
N VAL A 55 2.91 -11.00 -0.60
CA VAL A 55 2.29 -10.20 -1.66
C VAL A 55 1.11 -9.39 -1.12
N LEU A 56 1.03 -8.12 -1.49
CA LEU A 56 -0.11 -7.25 -1.20
C LEU A 56 -1.05 -7.20 -2.41
N ILE A 57 -2.29 -7.63 -2.23
CA ILE A 57 -3.37 -7.50 -3.21
C ILE A 57 -4.08 -6.16 -2.98
N SER A 58 -4.28 -5.42 -4.08
CA SER A 58 -5.03 -4.16 -4.10
C SER A 58 -6.18 -4.26 -5.11
N VAL A 59 -7.41 -4.07 -4.66
CA VAL A 59 -8.61 -4.02 -5.51
C VAL A 59 -8.99 -2.57 -5.75
N ASN A 60 -9.08 -2.12 -7.01
CA ASN A 60 -9.40 -0.73 -7.31
C ASN A 60 -10.85 -0.37 -6.90
N PRO A 61 -11.07 0.58 -5.96
CA PRO A 61 -12.41 0.95 -5.50
C PRO A 61 -13.18 1.86 -6.47
N PHE A 62 -12.54 2.39 -7.51
CA PHE A 62 -13.11 3.39 -8.44
C PHE A 62 -13.68 4.64 -7.74
N LYS A 63 -13.32 4.88 -6.48
CA LYS A 63 -13.65 6.05 -5.68
C LYS A 63 -12.43 6.50 -4.88
N GLN A 64 -12.45 7.74 -4.41
CA GLN A 64 -11.43 8.22 -3.47
C GLN A 64 -11.68 7.63 -2.09
N MET A 65 -10.63 7.16 -1.44
CA MET A 65 -10.68 6.60 -0.08
C MET A 65 -10.05 7.57 0.91
N PRO A 66 -10.58 7.69 2.14
CA PRO A 66 -10.15 8.69 3.10
C PRO A 66 -8.83 8.37 3.84
N TYR A 67 -8.29 7.15 3.72
CA TYR A 67 -7.16 6.65 4.53
C TYR A 67 -5.79 6.71 3.83
N PHE A 68 -5.58 7.67 2.93
CA PHE A 68 -4.27 7.92 2.28
C PHE A 68 -3.63 9.24 2.76
N GLY A 69 -3.92 9.64 4.01
CA GLY A 69 -3.44 10.87 4.60
C GLY A 69 -2.12 10.71 5.36
N GLU A 70 -1.66 11.81 5.95
CA GLU A 70 -0.45 11.83 6.77
C GLU A 70 -0.59 10.98 8.04
N LYS A 71 -1.80 10.90 8.60
CA LYS A 71 -2.09 10.08 9.78
C LYS A 71 -1.77 8.61 9.54
N GLU A 72 -2.12 8.09 8.37
CA GLU A 72 -1.80 6.70 8.04
C GLU A 72 -0.30 6.51 7.80
N ILE A 73 0.38 7.48 7.19
CA ILE A 73 1.85 7.43 7.06
C ILE A 73 2.50 7.27 8.44
N GLU A 74 2.09 8.07 9.42
CA GLU A 74 2.60 8.00 10.80
C GLU A 74 2.25 6.66 11.47
N MET A 75 1.05 6.12 11.23
CA MET A 75 0.63 4.82 11.77
C MET A 75 1.51 3.66 11.27
N TYR A 76 1.93 3.69 10.00
CA TYR A 76 2.73 2.61 9.40
C TYR A 76 4.25 2.82 9.57
N GLN A 77 4.70 4.02 9.95
CA GLN A 77 6.12 4.31 10.10
C GLN A 77 6.75 3.52 11.25
N GLY A 78 7.64 2.59 10.91
CA GLY A 78 8.35 1.76 11.88
C GLY A 78 7.52 0.65 12.54
N ALA A 79 6.25 0.49 12.15
CA ALA A 79 5.38 -0.57 12.68
C ALA A 79 5.81 -1.96 12.17
N ALA A 80 5.59 -3.01 12.97
CA ALA A 80 5.87 -4.37 12.51
C ALA A 80 4.89 -4.79 11.41
N GLN A 81 5.35 -5.68 10.51
CA GLN A 81 4.45 -6.30 9.54
C GLN A 81 3.38 -7.09 10.32
N TYR A 82 2.10 -6.87 10.00
CA TYR A 82 0.92 -7.41 10.69
C TYR A 82 0.51 -6.77 12.02
N GLU A 83 1.23 -5.73 12.50
CA GLU A 83 0.75 -4.92 13.63
C GLU A 83 -0.48 -4.09 13.24
N ASN A 84 -0.45 -3.59 12.00
CA ASN A 84 -1.50 -2.80 11.39
C ASN A 84 -2.20 -3.57 10.26
N PRO A 85 -3.43 -3.16 9.86
CA PRO A 85 -4.13 -3.75 8.74
C PRO A 85 -3.33 -3.72 7.42
N PRO A 86 -3.67 -4.56 6.43
CA PRO A 86 -3.00 -4.54 5.15
C PRO A 86 -3.06 -3.17 4.47
N HIS A 87 -1.89 -2.64 4.10
CA HIS A 87 -1.81 -1.33 3.45
C HIS A 87 -0.57 -1.18 2.59
N ILE A 88 -0.64 -0.31 1.59
CA ILE A 88 0.51 -0.02 0.71
C ILE A 88 1.66 0.69 1.45
N TYR A 89 1.35 1.43 2.51
CA TYR A 89 2.37 2.07 3.36
C TYR A 89 3.15 1.06 4.19
N ALA A 90 2.53 -0.03 4.66
CA ALA A 90 3.26 -1.11 5.31
C ALA A 90 4.29 -1.75 4.36
N LEU A 91 3.92 -1.93 3.07
CA LEU A 91 4.85 -2.43 2.05
C LEU A 91 6.00 -1.46 1.81
N ALA A 92 5.70 -0.16 1.68
CA ALA A 92 6.72 0.87 1.47
C ALA A 92 7.67 1.03 2.67
N ASP A 93 7.14 0.94 3.89
CA ASP A 93 7.91 0.99 5.13
C ASP A 93 8.84 -0.20 5.28
N ASN A 94 8.33 -1.41 5.05
CA ASN A 94 9.12 -2.64 5.08
C ASN A 94 10.28 -2.56 4.06
N MET A 95 9.98 -2.14 2.83
CA MET A 95 10.99 -1.93 1.79
C MET A 95 12.07 -0.92 2.24
N TYR A 96 11.66 0.25 2.78
CA TYR A 96 12.60 1.27 3.23
C TYR A 96 13.46 0.79 4.41
N ARG A 97 12.87 0.09 5.37
CA ARG A 97 13.60 -0.47 6.51
C ARG A 97 14.59 -1.54 6.10
N ASN A 98 14.19 -2.51 5.26
CA ASN A 98 15.11 -3.55 4.81
C ASN A 98 16.28 -2.94 4.03
N MET A 99 16.02 -1.94 3.18
CA MET A 99 17.09 -1.20 2.50
C MET A 99 18.08 -0.56 3.49
N MET A 100 17.59 0.03 4.59
CA MET A 100 18.43 0.67 5.60
C MET A 100 19.19 -0.33 6.50
N ILE A 101 18.56 -1.47 6.83
CA ILE A 101 19.11 -2.50 7.71
C ILE A 101 20.13 -3.36 6.95
N ASP A 102 19.71 -3.90 5.81
CA ASP A 102 20.52 -4.85 5.03
C ASP A 102 21.53 -4.13 4.13
N ARG A 103 21.36 -2.82 3.91
CA ARG A 103 22.15 -2.00 2.98
C ARG A 103 22.14 -2.53 1.54
N GLU A 104 21.05 -3.17 1.16
CA GLU A 104 20.84 -3.73 -0.16
C GLU A 104 19.71 -3.02 -0.93
N ASN A 105 19.87 -2.95 -2.25
CA ASN A 105 18.86 -2.35 -3.13
C ASN A 105 17.56 -3.15 -3.10
N GLN A 106 16.44 -2.46 -2.88
CA GLN A 106 15.11 -3.08 -2.84
C GLN A 106 14.31 -2.78 -4.12
N CYS A 107 13.41 -3.70 -4.47
CA CYS A 107 12.55 -3.56 -5.65
C CYS A 107 11.11 -3.94 -5.31
N VAL A 108 10.16 -3.07 -5.67
CA VAL A 108 8.72 -3.36 -5.60
C VAL A 108 8.16 -3.48 -7.02
N ILE A 109 7.56 -4.63 -7.30
CA ILE A 109 6.92 -4.90 -8.60
C ILE A 109 5.42 -4.73 -8.46
N ILE A 110 4.86 -3.76 -9.18
CA ILE A 110 3.41 -3.52 -9.22
C ILE A 110 2.84 -4.06 -10.53
N SER A 111 2.16 -5.20 -10.45
CA SER A 111 1.52 -5.86 -11.59
C SER A 111 0.00 -5.67 -11.56
N GLY A 112 -0.65 -5.88 -12.70
CA GLY A 112 -2.11 -5.80 -12.82
C GLY A 112 -2.56 -5.35 -14.20
N GLU A 113 -3.83 -5.59 -14.52
CA GLU A 113 -4.42 -5.20 -15.79
C GLU A 113 -4.50 -3.67 -15.97
N SER A 114 -4.83 -3.24 -17.18
CA SER A 114 -5.05 -1.83 -17.47
C SER A 114 -6.22 -1.29 -16.63
N GLY A 115 -6.00 -0.20 -15.88
CA GLY A 115 -7.02 0.35 -14.96
C GLY A 115 -7.01 -0.23 -13.54
N ALA A 116 -6.13 -1.20 -13.23
CA ALA A 116 -6.04 -1.80 -11.89
C ALA A 116 -5.51 -0.87 -10.77
N GLY A 117 -5.06 0.35 -11.10
CA GLY A 117 -4.54 1.30 -10.11
C GLY A 117 -3.01 1.33 -9.94
N LYS A 118 -2.24 0.65 -10.81
CA LYS A 118 -0.77 0.59 -10.74
C LYS A 118 -0.08 1.94 -10.56
N THR A 119 -0.45 2.92 -11.39
CA THR A 119 0.13 4.28 -11.34
C THR A 119 -0.17 4.99 -10.03
N VAL A 120 -1.37 4.80 -9.47
CA VAL A 120 -1.78 5.40 -8.19
C VAL A 120 -1.03 4.74 -7.04
N ALA A 121 -0.89 3.42 -7.05
CA ALA A 121 -0.08 2.67 -6.08
C ALA A 121 1.38 3.14 -6.06
N ALA A 122 2.01 3.29 -7.23
CA ALA A 122 3.37 3.82 -7.34
C ALA A 122 3.52 5.22 -6.73
N LYS A 123 2.53 6.11 -6.97
CA LYS A 123 2.51 7.46 -6.39
C LYS A 123 2.46 7.42 -4.85
N TYR A 124 1.68 6.53 -4.27
CA TYR A 124 1.59 6.38 -2.82
C TYR A 124 2.88 5.86 -2.20
N ILE A 125 3.52 4.85 -2.81
CA ILE A 125 4.82 4.34 -2.36
C ILE A 125 5.88 5.45 -2.40
N MET A 126 5.99 6.16 -3.52
CA MET A 126 6.95 7.26 -3.67
C MET A 126 6.67 8.41 -2.69
N GLY A 127 5.39 8.73 -2.47
CA GLY A 127 4.96 9.75 -1.52
C GLY A 127 5.33 9.39 -0.08
N TYR A 128 5.14 8.13 0.30
CA TYR A 128 5.52 7.59 1.61
C TYR A 128 7.03 7.68 1.83
N ILE A 129 7.82 7.13 0.90
CA ILE A 129 9.28 7.09 1.04
C ILE A 129 9.87 8.51 1.11
N SER A 130 9.38 9.43 0.28
CA SER A 130 9.80 10.84 0.32
C SER A 130 9.49 11.52 1.64
N ARG A 131 8.45 11.09 2.37
CA ARG A 131 8.08 11.65 3.67
C ARG A 131 8.91 11.06 4.81
N VAL A 132 9.24 9.77 4.73
CA VAL A 132 10.00 9.05 5.76
C VAL A 132 11.51 9.26 5.63
N SER A 133 12.04 9.45 4.41
CA SER A 133 13.48 9.66 4.17
C SER A 133 14.03 11.01 4.65
N GLY A 134 13.20 11.87 5.24
CA GLY A 134 13.65 13.10 5.92
C GLY A 134 14.25 14.17 5.01
N GLY A 135 14.14 14.02 3.69
CA GLY A 135 14.64 14.99 2.74
C GLY A 135 13.80 16.27 2.79
N GLY A 136 14.42 17.39 3.18
CA GLY A 136 13.78 18.71 3.22
C GLY A 136 13.28 19.19 1.85
N ALA A 137 13.12 20.50 1.66
CA ALA A 137 12.48 21.09 0.47
C ALA A 137 13.00 20.55 -0.89
N ARG A 138 14.28 20.15 -0.98
CA ARG A 138 14.87 19.55 -2.19
C ARG A 138 14.26 18.20 -2.58
N VAL A 139 14.00 17.30 -1.63
CA VAL A 139 13.42 15.97 -1.94
C VAL A 139 11.94 16.10 -2.27
N GLN A 140 11.22 17.01 -1.60
CA GLN A 140 9.85 17.35 -1.99
C GLN A 140 9.82 17.92 -3.42
N HIS A 141 10.77 18.78 -3.79
CA HIS A 141 10.85 19.30 -5.14
C HIS A 141 11.10 18.20 -6.20
N VAL A 142 11.99 17.24 -5.92
CA VAL A 142 12.23 16.10 -6.83
C VAL A 142 10.97 15.24 -6.96
N LYS A 143 10.27 14.98 -5.85
CA LYS A 143 8.97 14.29 -5.88
C LYS A 143 7.95 15.04 -6.74
N ASP A 144 7.85 16.36 -6.58
CA ASP A 144 6.92 17.19 -7.35
C ASP A 144 7.25 17.15 -8.84
N ILE A 145 8.52 17.23 -9.22
CA ILE A 145 8.96 17.08 -10.61
C ILE A 145 8.55 15.71 -11.17
N ILE A 146 8.81 14.61 -10.43
CA ILE A 146 8.43 13.26 -10.86
C ILE A 146 6.90 13.16 -11.00
N LEU A 147 6.13 13.71 -10.05
CA LEU A 147 4.67 13.71 -10.10
C LEU A 147 4.13 14.53 -11.28
N GLN A 148 4.72 15.70 -11.55
CA GLN A 148 4.37 16.61 -12.65
C GLN A 148 4.77 16.05 -14.03
N SER A 149 5.77 15.17 -14.09
CA SER A 149 6.13 14.48 -15.34
C SER A 149 5.06 13.48 -15.78
N ASN A 150 4.19 13.01 -14.88
CA ASN A 150 3.18 11.99 -15.21
C ASN A 150 2.20 12.46 -16.29
N PRO A 151 1.56 13.64 -16.21
CA PRO A 151 0.74 14.17 -17.30
C PRO A 151 1.43 14.16 -18.66
N LEU A 152 2.72 14.49 -18.72
CA LEU A 152 3.49 14.49 -19.97
C LEU A 152 3.71 13.05 -20.47
N LEU A 153 4.16 12.15 -19.59
CA LEU A 153 4.33 10.73 -19.93
C LEU A 153 3.01 10.06 -20.33
N GLU A 154 1.89 10.47 -19.73
CA GLU A 154 0.56 9.98 -20.06
C GLU A 154 0.07 10.55 -21.39
N ALA A 155 0.31 11.82 -21.68
CA ALA A 155 -0.06 12.43 -22.96
C ALA A 155 0.63 11.77 -24.16
N PHE A 156 1.89 11.38 -24.03
CA PHE A 156 2.64 10.72 -25.10
C PHE A 156 2.56 9.20 -25.09
N GLY A 157 2.41 8.59 -23.91
CA GLY A 157 2.56 7.15 -23.71
C GLY A 157 1.27 6.41 -23.38
N ASN A 158 0.17 7.11 -23.09
CA ASN A 158 -1.13 6.48 -22.92
C ASN A 158 -1.95 6.55 -24.20
N ALA A 159 -2.74 5.51 -24.41
CA ALA A 159 -3.70 5.45 -25.51
C ALA A 159 -5.03 4.90 -25.02
N LYS A 160 -6.11 5.31 -25.68
CA LYS A 160 -7.41 4.68 -25.52
C LYS A 160 -7.35 3.27 -26.11
N THR A 161 -7.76 2.29 -25.34
CA THR A 161 -7.93 0.89 -25.76
C THR A 161 -9.39 0.49 -25.57
N VAL A 162 -9.79 -0.67 -26.08
CA VAL A 162 -11.14 -1.21 -25.92
C VAL A 162 -11.51 -1.41 -24.43
N ARG A 163 -10.53 -1.67 -23.55
CA ARG A 163 -10.75 -1.99 -22.12
C ARG A 163 -10.45 -0.84 -21.16
N ASN A 164 -9.68 0.17 -21.56
CA ASN A 164 -9.32 1.30 -20.72
C ASN A 164 -9.04 2.54 -21.57
N ASN A 165 -9.69 3.65 -21.22
CA ASN A 165 -9.55 4.95 -21.91
C ASN A 165 -8.20 5.64 -21.65
N ASN A 166 -7.46 5.25 -20.61
CA ASN A 166 -6.14 5.80 -20.28
C ASN A 166 -5.12 4.68 -20.04
N SER A 167 -4.93 3.80 -21.03
CA SER A 167 -4.01 2.66 -20.91
C SER A 167 -2.58 3.07 -21.24
N SER A 168 -1.65 2.90 -20.31
CA SER A 168 -0.21 3.05 -20.61
C SER A 168 0.26 1.97 -21.58
N ARG A 169 1.00 2.39 -22.60
CA ARG A 169 1.60 1.51 -23.62
C ARG A 169 3.11 1.34 -23.44
N PHE A 170 3.63 1.75 -22.30
CA PHE A 170 5.04 1.69 -21.91
C PHE A 170 5.17 1.18 -20.46
N VAL A 171 6.30 0.59 -20.15
CA VAL A 171 6.67 0.20 -18.78
C VAL A 171 7.24 1.44 -18.07
N ARG A 172 6.78 1.70 -16.84
CA ARG A 172 7.33 2.74 -15.97
C ARG A 172 8.22 2.11 -14.92
N LEU A 173 9.45 2.60 -14.85
CA LEU A 173 10.44 2.19 -13.87
C LEU A 173 10.95 3.45 -13.17
N TYR A 174 10.84 3.48 -11.84
CA TYR A 174 11.33 4.58 -11.02
C TYR A 174 12.52 4.08 -10.20
N PHE A 175 13.67 4.73 -10.36
CA PHE A 175 14.83 4.51 -9.52
C PHE A 175 14.89 5.61 -8.45
N LEU A 176 14.81 5.21 -7.18
CA LEU A 176 14.97 6.08 -6.03
C LEU A 176 16.34 5.77 -5.41
N CYS A 177 17.28 6.72 -5.53
CA CYS A 177 18.60 6.60 -4.92
C CYS A 177 18.62 7.33 -3.57
N PHE A 178 19.16 6.66 -2.55
CA PHE A 178 19.39 7.23 -1.23
C PHE A 178 20.89 7.36 -1.02
N CYS A 179 21.34 8.51 -0.51
CA CYS A 179 22.71 8.70 -0.06
C CYS A 179 22.84 8.24 1.40
N GLU A 180 23.99 7.68 1.77
CA GLU A 180 24.39 7.44 3.16
C GLU A 180 24.57 8.74 3.95
#